data_AF-A0A7X5LLG5-F1
#
_entry.id   AF-A0A7X5LLG5-F1
#
_cell.length_a   1.000
_cell.length_b   1.000
_cell.length_c   1.000
_cell.angle_alpha   90.00
_cell.angle_beta   90.00
_cell.angle_gamma   90.00
#
_symmetry.space_group_name_H-M   'P 1'
#
loop_
_entity.id
_entity.type
_entity.pdbx_description
1 polymer ?
#
loop_
_entity_poly.entity_id
_entity_poly.type
_entity_poly.pdbx_seq_one_letter_code
_entity_poly.pdbx_strand_id
1 'polypeptide(L)'
;MTATTQLAPQWCDLCGLEDLVENSGICALVNNQQVAIFTVNIKGEQQIFAISNWDPVGKANVLYRGLLGSVGEEIVVASPLYKEHYSLTTGRCLERDDVSVIAYKVRREGDRLQIAIE
;
A
#
# COMPACT_ATOMS: atom_id res chain seq x y z
N MET A 1 32.85 6.76 19.32
CA MET A 1 31.57 7.47 19.33
C MET A 1 31.12 7.63 17.89
N THR A 2 30.43 6.64 17.35
CA THR A 2 29.89 6.66 15.98
C THR A 2 28.44 7.12 16.07
N ALA A 3 28.16 8.35 15.63
CA ALA A 3 26.80 8.86 15.52
C ALA A 3 26.11 8.15 14.36
N THR A 4 25.09 7.35 14.66
CA THR A 4 24.19 6.77 13.67
C THR A 4 23.31 7.90 13.14
N THR A 5 23.58 8.40 11.94
CA THR A 5 22.72 9.37 11.28
C THR A 5 21.41 8.68 10.90
N GLN A 6 20.40 8.81 11.76
CA GLN A 6 19.06 8.31 11.50
C GLN A 6 18.43 9.21 10.44
N LEU A 7 18.47 8.78 9.17
CA LEU A 7 17.79 9.45 8.07
C LEU A 7 16.29 9.49 8.39
N ALA A 8 15.75 10.69 8.55
CA ALA A 8 14.32 10.87 8.73
C ALA A 8 13.60 10.44 7.43
N PRO A 9 12.47 9.73 7.51
CA PRO A 9 11.73 9.33 6.33
C PRO A 9 11.35 10.55 5.49
N GLN A 10 11.68 10.54 4.20
CA GLN A 10 11.28 11.60 3.29
C GLN A 10 9.81 11.38 2.94
N TRP A 11 8.96 12.35 3.26
CA TRP A 11 7.55 12.28 2.93
C TRP A 11 7.31 12.84 1.54
N CYS A 12 6.65 12.06 0.69
CA CYS A 12 6.22 12.45 -0.64
C CYS A 12 4.71 12.72 -0.64
N ASP A 13 4.32 13.87 -1.17
CA ASP A 13 2.94 14.25 -1.37
C ASP A 13 2.35 13.53 -2.59
N LEU A 14 1.16 12.94 -2.43
CA LEU A 14 0.52 12.10 -3.45
C LEU A 14 -0.68 12.78 -4.09
N CYS A 15 -1.79 12.84 -3.36
CA CYS A 15 -3.10 13.24 -3.86
C CYS A 15 -3.95 13.87 -2.74
N GLY A 16 -5.10 14.44 -3.12
CA GLY A 16 -6.09 14.87 -2.15
C GLY A 16 -6.81 13.66 -1.54
N LEU A 17 -7.40 13.82 -0.36
CA LEU A 17 -8.24 12.77 0.22
C LEU A 17 -9.52 12.51 -0.61
N GLU A 18 -9.97 13.50 -1.38
CA GLU A 18 -11.10 13.41 -2.32
C GLU A 18 -10.83 12.51 -3.55
N ASP A 19 -9.56 12.28 -3.89
CA ASP A 19 -9.18 11.38 -4.98
C ASP A 19 -9.29 9.90 -4.56
N LEU A 20 -9.43 9.64 -3.25
CA LEU A 20 -9.53 8.30 -2.70
C LEU A 20 -10.94 7.73 -2.88
N VAL A 21 -10.99 6.53 -3.43
CA VAL A 21 -12.24 5.78 -3.57
C VAL A 21 -12.37 4.81 -2.42
N GLU A 22 -13.46 4.93 -1.66
CA GLU A 22 -13.74 4.05 -0.52
C GLU A 22 -13.78 2.57 -0.94
N ASN A 23 -13.15 1.71 -0.15
CA ASN A 23 -13.07 0.26 -0.38
C ASN A 23 -12.55 -0.11 -1.77
N SER A 24 -11.63 0.70 -2.31
CA SER A 24 -11.02 0.50 -3.62
C SER A 24 -9.55 0.92 -3.63
N GLY A 25 -8.82 0.42 -4.63
CA GLY A 25 -7.45 0.79 -4.89
C GLY A 25 -7.34 1.85 -5.98
N ILE A 26 -6.45 2.82 -5.77
CA ILE A 26 -5.98 3.75 -6.80
C ILE A 26 -4.48 3.60 -7.00
N CYS A 27 -3.97 4.06 -8.14
CA CYS A 27 -2.53 4.01 -8.44
C CYS A 27 -1.97 5.44 -8.47
N ALA A 28 -0.84 5.64 -7.79
CA ALA A 28 -0.02 6.84 -7.89
C ALA A 28 1.37 6.50 -8.46
N LEU A 29 2.03 7.49 -9.05
CA LEU A 29 3.39 7.38 -9.54
C LEU A 29 4.31 8.28 -8.70
N VAL A 30 5.32 7.69 -8.07
CA VAL A 30 6.27 8.37 -7.19
C VAL A 30 7.69 7.96 -7.56
N ASN A 31 8.54 8.91 -7.91
CA ASN A 31 9.93 8.63 -8.32
C ASN A 31 10.04 7.49 -9.35
N ASN A 32 9.13 7.46 -10.32
CA ASN A 32 9.04 6.42 -11.35
C ASN A 32 8.64 5.02 -10.84
N GLN A 33 8.21 4.89 -9.59
CA GLN A 33 7.64 3.69 -8.98
C GLN A 33 6.13 3.83 -8.84
N GLN A 34 5.38 2.76 -9.13
CA GLN A 34 3.93 2.75 -8.96
C GLN A 34 3.56 2.26 -7.56
N VAL A 35 2.67 3.02 -6.90
CA VAL A 35 2.18 2.73 -5.56
C VAL A 35 0.68 2.49 -5.65
N ALA A 36 0.22 1.35 -5.14
CA ALA A 36 -1.19 1.04 -4.97
C ALA A 36 -1.65 1.55 -3.60
N ILE A 37 -2.64 2.44 -3.60
CA ILE A 37 -3.19 3.07 -2.40
C ILE A 37 -4.59 2.53 -2.22
N PHE A 38 -4.90 2.04 -1.02
CA PHE A 38 -6.19 1.46 -0.69
C PHE A 38 -6.83 2.22 0.45
N THR A 39 -8.12 2.47 0.32
CA THR A 39 -8.95 2.98 1.41
C THR A 39 -9.87 1.87 1.88
N VAL A 40 -9.91 1.61 3.19
CA VAL A 40 -10.77 0.58 3.79
C VAL A 40 -11.56 1.20 4.93
N ASN A 41 -12.89 1.03 4.90
CA ASN A 41 -13.74 1.44 6.01
C ASN A 41 -13.88 0.29 7.01
N ILE A 42 -13.34 0.48 8.22
CA ILE A 42 -13.41 -0.49 9.31
C ILE A 42 -14.17 0.14 10.46
N LYS A 43 -15.38 -0.37 10.75
CA LYS A 43 -16.24 0.10 11.84
C LYS A 43 -16.56 1.61 11.78
N GLY A 44 -16.65 2.18 10.58
CA GLY A 44 -16.91 3.61 10.37
C GLY A 44 -15.66 4.47 10.35
N GLU A 45 -14.47 3.89 10.56
CA GLU A 45 -13.19 4.59 10.46
C GLU A 45 -12.50 4.27 9.14
N GLN A 46 -12.09 5.32 8.43
CA GLN A 46 -11.37 5.20 7.17
C GLN A 46 -9.89 4.95 7.44
N GLN A 47 -9.41 3.77 7.09
CA GLN A 47 -7.98 3.43 7.10
C GLN A 47 -7.42 3.52 5.68
N ILE A 48 -6.17 3.97 5.57
CA ILE A 48 -5.49 4.12 4.28
C ILE A 48 -4.19 3.32 4.34
N PHE A 49 -3.97 2.50 3.32
CA PHE A 49 -2.79 1.68 3.15
C PHE A 49 -2.12 1.99 1.81
N ALA A 50 -0.82 1.78 1.73
CA ALA A 50 -0.08 1.92 0.49
C ALA A 50 0.94 0.79 0.36
N ILE A 51 0.94 0.10 -0.78
CA ILE A 51 1.92 -0.94 -1.12
C ILE A 51 2.47 -0.70 -2.53
N SER A 52 3.56 -1.36 -2.90
CA SER A 52 4.02 -1.38 -4.30
C SER A 52 2.92 -1.91 -5.20
N ASN A 53 2.70 -1.29 -6.37
CA ASN A 53 1.69 -1.74 -7.31
C ASN A 53 2.11 -2.98 -8.12
N TRP A 54 3.40 -3.29 -8.13
CA TRP A 54 3.98 -4.42 -8.85
C TRP A 54 3.65 -5.74 -8.14
N ASP A 55 2.94 -6.63 -8.84
CA ASP A 55 2.74 -8.02 -8.43
C ASP A 55 4.00 -8.83 -8.81
N PRO A 56 4.79 -9.32 -7.84
CA PRO A 56 6.00 -10.11 -8.10
C PRO A 56 5.73 -11.49 -8.71
N VAL A 57 4.56 -12.08 -8.47
CA VAL A 57 4.19 -13.39 -9.03
C VAL A 57 3.70 -13.23 -10.46
N GLY A 58 2.76 -12.31 -10.65
CA GLY A 58 2.17 -12.02 -11.96
C GLY A 58 3.04 -11.19 -12.89
N LYS A 59 4.10 -10.55 -12.36
CA LYS A 59 5.04 -9.68 -13.07
C LYS A 59 4.35 -8.54 -13.82
N ALA A 60 3.42 -7.85 -13.14
CA ALA A 60 2.71 -6.71 -13.70
C ALA A 60 2.28 -5.70 -12.63
N ASN A 61 2.10 -4.44 -13.03
CA ASN A 61 1.59 -3.38 -12.17
C ASN A 61 0.06 -3.41 -12.11
N VAL A 62 -0.49 -4.25 -11.23
CA VAL A 62 -1.94 -4.55 -11.20
C VAL A 62 -2.57 -4.58 -9.81
N LEU A 63 -1.78 -4.50 -8.73
CA LEU A 63 -2.31 -4.74 -7.38
C LEU A 63 -3.41 -3.74 -6.99
N TYR A 64 -3.34 -2.49 -7.43
CA TYR A 64 -4.39 -1.49 -7.19
C TYR A 64 -5.79 -1.91 -7.72
N ARG A 65 -5.87 -2.87 -8.63
CA ARG A 65 -7.12 -3.42 -9.18
C ARG A 65 -7.58 -4.68 -8.46
N GLY A 66 -6.84 -5.12 -7.45
CA GLY A 66 -7.13 -6.31 -6.68
C GLY A 66 -8.38 -6.15 -5.81
N LEU A 67 -8.99 -7.27 -5.47
CA LEU A 67 -10.14 -7.28 -4.56
C LEU A 67 -9.63 -7.15 -3.13
N LEU A 68 -10.20 -6.22 -2.38
CA LEU A 68 -9.98 -6.12 -0.96
C LEU A 68 -10.70 -7.25 -0.23
N GLY A 69 -10.08 -7.76 0.83
CA GLY A 69 -10.63 -8.80 1.66
C GLY A 69 -10.00 -8.85 3.03
N SER A 70 -10.38 -9.85 3.81
CA SER A 70 -9.75 -10.17 5.09
C SER A 70 -9.46 -11.67 5.15
N VAL A 71 -8.29 -12.01 5.69
CA VAL A 71 -7.93 -13.39 6.02
C VAL A 71 -7.61 -13.41 7.51
N GLY A 72 -8.54 -13.92 8.31
CA GLY A 72 -8.51 -13.73 9.76
C GLY A 72 -8.66 -12.25 10.10
N GLU A 73 -7.67 -11.69 10.79
CA GLU A 73 -7.64 -10.27 11.18
C GLU A 73 -6.85 -9.39 10.20
N GLU A 74 -6.15 -9.99 9.23
CA GLU A 74 -5.31 -9.27 8.28
C GLU A 74 -6.15 -8.75 7.10
N ILE A 75 -6.04 -7.45 6.83
CA ILE A 75 -6.64 -6.84 5.63
C ILE A 75 -5.70 -7.06 4.45
N VAL A 76 -6.25 -7.60 3.37
CA VAL A 76 -5.48 -8.04 2.22
C VAL A 76 -6.05 -7.47 0.93
N VAL A 77 -5.20 -7.45 -0.10
CA VAL A 77 -5.61 -7.37 -1.49
C VAL A 77 -5.27 -8.67 -2.20
N ALA A 78 -6.26 -9.26 -2.87
CA ALA A 78 -6.06 -10.42 -3.73
C ALA A 78 -5.59 -9.97 -5.12
N SER A 79 -4.47 -10.53 -5.60
CA SER A 79 -3.96 -10.21 -6.93
C SER A 79 -5.02 -10.48 -8.03
N PRO A 80 -5.25 -9.52 -8.96
CA PRO A 80 -6.11 -9.74 -10.12
C PRO A 80 -5.66 -10.90 -11.01
N LEU A 81 -4.40 -11.29 -10.94
CA LEU A 81 -3.82 -12.34 -11.77
C LEU A 81 -4.04 -13.71 -11.12
N TYR A 82 -3.20 -14.08 -10.15
CA TYR A 82 -3.16 -15.44 -9.61
C TYR A 82 -3.77 -15.59 -8.20
N LYS A 83 -4.40 -14.52 -7.68
CA LYS A 83 -5.19 -14.50 -6.43
C LYS A 83 -4.40 -14.71 -5.14
N GLU A 84 -3.09 -14.56 -5.17
CA GLU A 84 -2.30 -14.43 -3.95
C GLU A 84 -2.77 -13.22 -3.14
N HIS A 85 -2.82 -13.38 -1.82
CA HIS A 85 -3.26 -12.34 -0.90
C HIS A 85 -2.04 -11.62 -0.34
N TYR A 86 -1.97 -10.32 -0.58
CA TYR A 86 -0.94 -9.45 -0.02
C TYR A 86 -1.53 -8.66 1.16
N SER A 87 -0.91 -8.77 2.33
CA SER A 87 -1.23 -7.94 3.50
C SER A 87 -1.03 -6.46 3.17
N LEU A 88 -2.06 -5.64 3.41
CA LEU A 88 -1.95 -4.19 3.24
C LEU A 88 -1.11 -3.54 4.34
N THR A 89 -1.01 -4.18 5.50
CA THR A 89 -0.24 -3.69 6.65
C THR A 89 1.25 -3.95 6.48
N THR A 90 1.62 -5.15 6.03
CA THR A 90 3.00 -5.64 6.04
C THR A 90 3.58 -5.89 4.65
N GLY A 91 2.75 -5.97 3.62
CA GLY A 91 3.14 -6.30 2.25
C GLY A 91 3.47 -7.78 2.01
N ARG A 92 3.41 -8.65 3.03
CA ARG A 92 3.71 -10.07 2.86
C ARG A 92 2.63 -10.78 2.06
N CYS A 93 3.04 -11.74 1.22
CA CYS A 93 2.13 -12.70 0.62
C CYS A 93 1.78 -13.77 1.65
N LEU A 94 0.49 -14.07 1.82
CA LEU A 94 0.03 -15.02 2.84
C LEU A 94 0.26 -16.48 2.43
N GLU A 95 0.26 -16.76 1.13
CA GLU A 95 0.47 -18.11 0.59
C GLU A 95 1.94 -18.47 0.42
N ARG A 96 2.84 -17.47 0.40
CA ARG A 96 4.22 -17.62 -0.04
C ARG A 96 5.18 -16.77 0.79
N ASP A 97 5.93 -17.43 1.67
CA ASP A 97 6.92 -16.78 2.54
C ASP A 97 8.10 -16.17 1.75
N ASP A 98 8.33 -16.60 0.51
CA ASP A 98 9.38 -16.09 -0.39
C ASP A 98 8.96 -14.83 -1.15
N VAL A 99 7.72 -14.36 -0.98
CA VAL A 99 7.14 -13.26 -1.76
C VAL A 99 6.59 -12.16 -0.85
N SER A 100 6.97 -10.92 -1.16
CA SER A 100 6.39 -9.74 -0.53
C SER A 100 6.45 -8.54 -1.47
N VAL A 101 5.70 -7.50 -1.10
CA VAL A 101 5.75 -6.17 -1.69
C VAL A 101 6.13 -5.14 -0.63
N ILE A 102 6.65 -3.99 -1.05
CA ILE A 102 6.92 -2.87 -0.15
C ILE A 102 5.59 -2.38 0.40
N ALA A 103 5.49 -2.24 1.73
CA ALA A 103 4.41 -1.50 2.40
C ALA A 103 4.94 -0.14 2.84
N TYR A 104 4.32 0.93 2.37
CA TYR A 104 4.73 2.30 2.65
C TYR A 104 4.02 2.81 3.90
N LYS A 105 4.73 3.63 4.70
CA LYS A 105 4.06 4.40 5.76
C LYS A 105 3.22 5.49 5.11
N VAL A 106 1.99 5.63 5.56
CA VAL A 106 1.04 6.62 5.07
C VAL A 106 0.76 7.62 6.19
N ARG A 107 0.62 8.91 5.85
CA ARG A 107 0.07 9.91 6.76
C ARG A 107 -0.85 10.88 6.03
N ARG A 108 -1.74 11.51 6.80
CA ARG A 108 -2.56 12.63 6.35
C ARG A 108 -1.92 13.93 6.85
N GLU A 109 -1.78 14.91 5.97
CA GLU A 109 -1.32 16.25 6.30
C GLU A 109 -2.40 17.23 5.82
N GLY A 110 -3.34 17.59 6.70
CA GLY A 110 -4.59 18.23 6.30
C GLY A 110 -5.40 17.35 5.34
N ASP A 111 -5.77 17.89 4.18
CA ASP A 111 -6.51 17.19 3.14
C ASP A 111 -5.61 16.46 2.11
N ARG A 112 -4.31 16.34 2.42
CA ARG A 112 -3.32 15.67 1.56
C ARG A 112 -2.92 14.31 2.10
N LEU A 113 -2.79 13.36 1.19
CA LEU A 113 -2.18 12.06 1.46
C LEU A 113 -0.69 12.11 1.16
N GLN A 114 0.12 11.62 2.10
CA GLN A 114 1.56 11.48 1.92
C GLN A 114 2.03 10.07 2.24
N ILE A 115 3.09 9.63 1.57
CA ILE A 115 3.80 8.38 1.90
C ILE A 115 5.24 8.65 2.25
N ALA A 116 5.81 7.82 3.13
CA ALA A 116 7.23 7.78 3.36
C ALA A 116 7.89 7.05 2.19
N ILE A 117 8.79 7.73 1.50
CA ILE A 117 9.74 7.15 0.57
C ILE A 117 11.10 7.03 1.28
N GLU A 118 11.77 5.90 1.07
CA GLU A 118 13.15 5.66 1.51
C GLU A 118 14.13 5.92 0.37
#